data_AF-A0A7K9AFF8-F1
#
_entry.id   AF-A0A7K9AFF8-F1
#
_cell.length_a   1.000
_cell.length_b   1.000
_cell.length_c   1.000
_cell.angle_alpha   90.00
_cell.angle_beta   90.00
_cell.angle_gamma   90.00
#
_symmetry.space_group_name_H-M   'P 1'
#
loop_
_entity.id
_entity.type
_entity.pdbx_description
1 polymer ?
#
loop_
_entity_poly.entity_id
_entity_poly.type
_entity_poly.pdbx_seq_one_letter_code
_entity_poly.pdbx_strand_id
1 'polypeptide(L)'
;TEIDWKAYMQEVEGFANGTLDYTQLKGDTGPLVYPAGFVYIFLGLYHATGRGSDIRLAQYLFAALYLLNLLLVFRIYCRTSKVPPYVFFFMCCASYRIHSIFVLRLFNDPVAMAILFLAINLFLEDRWSWGCLLFSLAVSVKMNILLFAPGLLFLLLQRFGLLGCIPKLCICALLQVVLGLPFLLVNPVGYLSRSFDLGRQFQFKWTVNWRFLPEEVFQNRTFHAALLLAHLAGLGLFAWHRWHSSKESILTLLKDPAERKPTSPPLTINNILVRIVFILFSSNFLGVCCSRSLHYQFYVWYFHTLPYLLWCTPTTKLAHMPKVLLLGVIELCWNTYPSTVCSSLSLHICHGLILLQLWYGTAPTPVSHTPSPSRKRTATSKKAQ
;
A
#
# COMPACT_ATOMS: atom_id res chain seq x y z
N THR A 1 -3.49 -18.76 -15.78
CA THR A 1 -4.86 -18.58 -15.27
C THR A 1 -5.28 -19.69 -14.35
N GLU A 2 -5.10 -20.95 -14.76
CA GLU A 2 -5.82 -22.05 -14.10
C GLU A 2 -5.42 -22.33 -12.65
N ILE A 3 -4.13 -22.29 -12.29
CA ILE A 3 -3.68 -22.86 -11.01
C ILE A 3 -4.25 -22.08 -9.81
N ASP A 4 -4.05 -20.76 -9.78
CA ASP A 4 -4.44 -19.93 -8.63
C ASP A 4 -5.97 -19.74 -8.55
N TRP A 5 -6.63 -19.47 -9.68
CA TRP A 5 -8.09 -19.33 -9.73
C TRP A 5 -8.80 -20.62 -9.29
N LYS A 6 -8.39 -21.79 -9.82
CA LYS A 6 -8.98 -23.07 -9.43
C LYS A 6 -8.77 -23.33 -7.93
N ALA A 7 -7.58 -23.07 -7.41
CA ALA A 7 -7.33 -23.21 -5.97
C ALA A 7 -8.26 -22.32 -5.13
N TYR A 8 -8.45 -21.04 -5.51
CA TYR A 8 -9.38 -20.15 -4.81
C TYR A 8 -10.82 -20.65 -4.85
N MET A 9 -11.28 -21.16 -6.00
CA MET A 9 -12.63 -21.71 -6.12
C MET A 9 -12.82 -22.94 -5.24
N GLN A 10 -11.82 -23.82 -5.16
CA GLN A 10 -11.85 -25.00 -4.27
C GLN A 10 -11.85 -24.61 -2.78
N GLU A 11 -11.00 -23.66 -2.39
CA GLU A 11 -10.95 -23.17 -1.02
C GLU A 11 -12.30 -22.60 -0.57
N VAL A 12 -12.95 -21.82 -1.44
CA VAL A 12 -14.25 -21.21 -1.18
C VAL A 12 -15.40 -22.21 -1.29
N GLU A 13 -15.30 -23.21 -2.17
CA GLU A 13 -16.28 -24.30 -2.25
C GLU A 13 -16.38 -25.07 -0.94
N GLY A 14 -15.26 -25.27 -0.23
CA GLY A 14 -15.28 -25.82 1.13
C GLY A 14 -16.22 -25.05 2.08
N PHE A 15 -16.17 -23.72 2.04
CA PHE A 15 -17.08 -22.86 2.79
C PHE A 15 -18.51 -22.92 2.28
N ALA A 16 -18.71 -22.91 0.95
CA ALA A 16 -20.04 -23.03 0.33
C ALA A 16 -20.75 -24.34 0.73
N ASN A 17 -19.99 -25.40 0.99
CA ASN A 17 -20.48 -26.69 1.46
C ASN A 17 -20.70 -26.75 3.00
N GLY A 18 -20.54 -25.63 3.72
CA GLY A 18 -20.80 -25.53 5.15
C GLY A 18 -19.57 -25.68 6.06
N THR A 19 -18.36 -25.74 5.51
CA THR A 19 -17.13 -25.85 6.33
C THR A 19 -16.81 -24.51 6.99
N LEU A 20 -16.89 -24.46 8.31
CA LEU A 20 -16.55 -23.28 9.13
C LEU A 20 -15.23 -23.44 9.90
N ASP A 21 -14.62 -24.62 9.90
CA ASP A 21 -13.26 -24.79 10.43
C ASP A 21 -12.25 -24.36 9.36
N TYR A 22 -11.63 -23.20 9.58
CA TYR A 22 -10.67 -22.61 8.64
C TYR A 22 -9.46 -23.51 8.35
N THR A 23 -9.13 -24.44 9.24
CA THR A 23 -8.01 -25.37 9.04
C THR A 23 -8.28 -26.42 7.97
N GLN A 24 -9.56 -26.62 7.62
CA GLN A 24 -10.02 -27.57 6.61
C GLN A 24 -10.21 -26.94 5.23
N LEU A 25 -10.27 -25.60 5.15
CA LEU A 25 -10.37 -24.89 3.88
C LEU A 25 -9.04 -24.94 3.14
N LYS A 26 -9.01 -25.61 1.99
CA LYS A 26 -7.81 -25.82 1.17
C LYS A 26 -8.18 -26.05 -0.30
N GLY A 27 -7.26 -25.72 -1.18
CA GLY A 27 -7.29 -26.08 -2.60
C GLY A 27 -6.06 -26.91 -2.98
N ASP A 28 -5.90 -27.16 -4.28
CA ASP A 28 -4.79 -27.96 -4.82
C ASP A 28 -3.40 -27.36 -4.54
N THR A 29 -3.34 -26.05 -4.25
CA THR A 29 -2.09 -25.33 -3.96
C THR A 29 -1.79 -25.20 -2.47
N GLY A 30 -2.66 -25.73 -1.60
CA GLY A 30 -2.47 -25.76 -0.16
C GLY A 30 -3.65 -25.20 0.63
N PRO A 31 -3.46 -24.95 1.94
CA PRO A 31 -4.51 -24.40 2.80
C PRO A 31 -4.81 -22.95 2.45
N LEU A 32 -6.05 -22.53 2.71
CA LEU A 32 -6.45 -21.13 2.65
C LEU A 32 -5.69 -20.36 3.74
N VAL A 33 -5.05 -19.26 3.36
CA VAL A 33 -4.21 -18.41 4.24
C VAL A 33 -4.59 -16.93 4.22
N TYR A 34 -5.77 -16.62 3.68
CA TYR A 34 -6.28 -15.26 3.58
C TYR A 34 -7.32 -15.04 4.68
N PRO A 35 -7.67 -13.81 5.08
CA PRO A 35 -8.74 -13.62 6.05
C PRO A 35 -10.14 -13.75 5.45
N ALA A 36 -11.16 -13.73 6.30
CA ALA A 36 -12.54 -14.04 5.93
C ALA A 36 -13.11 -13.18 4.77
N GLY A 37 -12.65 -11.94 4.61
CA GLY A 37 -13.09 -11.08 3.51
C GLY A 37 -12.79 -11.66 2.13
N PHE A 38 -11.67 -12.39 2.00
CA PHE A 38 -11.37 -13.15 0.78
C PHE A 38 -12.46 -14.17 0.48
N VAL A 39 -12.85 -14.99 1.48
CA VAL A 39 -13.86 -16.04 1.32
C VAL A 39 -15.17 -15.45 0.80
N TYR A 40 -15.66 -14.37 1.41
CA TYR A 40 -16.95 -13.78 1.00
C TYR A 40 -16.91 -13.17 -0.40
N ILE A 41 -15.85 -12.45 -0.75
CA ILE A 41 -15.74 -11.85 -2.09
C ILE A 41 -15.61 -12.95 -3.15
N PHE A 42 -14.75 -13.94 -2.92
CA PHE A 42 -14.54 -15.02 -3.86
C PHE A 42 -15.71 -16.00 -3.91
N LEU A 43 -16.56 -16.07 -2.87
CA LEU A 43 -17.84 -16.79 -2.92
C LEU A 43 -18.83 -16.11 -3.87
N GLY A 44 -18.90 -14.77 -3.83
CA GLY A 44 -19.67 -14.01 -4.82
C GLY A 44 -19.19 -14.29 -6.25
N LEU A 45 -17.87 -14.32 -6.47
CA LEU A 45 -17.29 -14.66 -7.76
C LEU A 45 -17.54 -16.12 -8.16
N TYR A 46 -17.44 -17.06 -7.22
CA TYR A 46 -17.72 -18.48 -7.40
C TYR A 46 -19.14 -18.65 -7.94
N HIS A 47 -20.15 -18.05 -7.30
CA HIS A 47 -21.53 -18.14 -7.77
C HIS A 47 -21.75 -17.43 -9.12
N ALA A 48 -21.17 -16.24 -9.32
CA ALA A 48 -21.33 -15.47 -10.55
C ALA A 48 -20.74 -16.20 -11.78
N THR A 49 -19.70 -17.02 -11.59
CA THR A 49 -18.96 -17.68 -12.68
C THR A 49 -19.34 -19.15 -12.85
N GLY A 50 -20.50 -19.56 -12.35
CA GLY A 50 -20.95 -20.95 -12.45
C GLY A 50 -20.05 -21.90 -11.66
N ARG A 51 -19.73 -21.56 -10.41
CA ARG A 51 -18.80 -22.29 -9.53
C ARG A 51 -17.34 -22.23 -9.99
N GLY A 52 -16.95 -21.12 -10.64
CA GLY A 52 -15.59 -20.91 -11.13
C GLY A 52 -15.28 -21.48 -12.51
N SER A 53 -16.23 -22.13 -13.19
CA SER A 53 -16.01 -22.72 -14.51
C SER A 53 -15.96 -21.68 -15.64
N ASP A 54 -16.72 -20.60 -15.53
CA ASP A 54 -16.68 -19.50 -16.51
C ASP A 54 -15.52 -18.55 -16.23
N ILE A 55 -14.32 -19.01 -16.61
CA ILE A 55 -13.09 -18.22 -16.50
C ILE A 55 -13.19 -16.94 -17.32
N ARG A 56 -13.87 -16.96 -18.47
CA ARG A 56 -13.96 -15.78 -19.35
C ARG A 56 -14.74 -14.65 -18.67
N LEU A 57 -15.85 -14.96 -18.02
CA LEU A 57 -16.57 -14.00 -17.20
C LEU A 57 -15.70 -13.49 -16.05
N ALA A 58 -14.97 -14.37 -15.35
CA ALA A 58 -14.04 -13.97 -14.31
C ALA A 58 -12.98 -12.98 -14.84
N GLN A 59 -12.43 -13.22 -16.03
CA GLN A 59 -11.47 -12.32 -16.68
C GLN A 59 -12.07 -10.96 -16.99
N TYR A 60 -13.33 -10.88 -17.44
CA TYR A 60 -14.01 -9.61 -17.65
C TYR A 60 -14.25 -8.86 -16.34
N LEU A 61 -14.64 -9.54 -15.26
CA LEU A 61 -14.79 -8.95 -13.94
C LEU A 61 -13.44 -8.38 -13.44
N PHE A 62 -12.35 -9.12 -13.62
CA PHE A 62 -11.01 -8.66 -13.25
C PHE A 62 -10.46 -7.57 -14.18
N ALA A 63 -10.85 -7.53 -15.45
CA ALA A 63 -10.54 -6.42 -16.34
C ALA A 63 -11.27 -5.13 -15.88
N ALA A 64 -12.54 -5.24 -15.47
CA ALA A 64 -13.25 -4.12 -14.87
C ALA A 64 -12.60 -3.67 -13.56
N LEU A 65 -12.19 -4.61 -12.71
CA LEU A 65 -11.42 -4.34 -11.49
C LEU A 65 -10.10 -3.61 -11.78
N TYR A 66 -9.39 -4.01 -12.84
CA TYR A 66 -8.16 -3.35 -13.27
C TYR A 66 -8.41 -1.89 -13.66
N LEU A 67 -9.43 -1.63 -14.48
CA LEU A 67 -9.80 -0.26 -14.88
C LEU A 67 -10.22 0.57 -13.66
N LEU A 68 -11.03 0.02 -12.76
CA LEU A 68 -11.41 0.68 -11.51
C LEU A 68 -10.17 1.03 -10.66
N ASN A 69 -9.24 0.09 -10.52
CA ASN A 69 -7.99 0.31 -9.78
C ASN A 69 -7.18 1.47 -10.39
N LEU A 70 -7.04 1.51 -11.71
CA LEU A 70 -6.38 2.63 -12.39
C LEU A 70 -7.10 3.97 -12.14
N LEU A 71 -8.42 4.01 -12.24
CA LEU A 71 -9.21 5.22 -11.97
C LEU A 71 -8.98 5.74 -10.54
N LEU A 72 -8.96 4.85 -9.55
CA LEU A 72 -8.70 5.19 -8.16
C LEU A 72 -7.30 5.74 -7.95
N VAL A 73 -6.29 5.12 -8.57
CA VAL A 73 -4.89 5.57 -8.51
C VAL A 73 -4.72 6.93 -9.22
N PHE A 74 -5.32 7.11 -10.39
CA PHE A 74 -5.24 8.38 -11.13
C PHE A 74 -5.91 9.51 -10.37
N ARG A 75 -7.04 9.25 -9.70
CA ARG A 75 -7.65 10.23 -8.80
C ARG A 75 -6.68 10.67 -7.70
N ILE A 76 -5.97 9.75 -7.05
CA ILE A 76 -4.95 10.09 -6.04
C ILE A 76 -3.86 10.99 -6.63
N TYR A 77 -3.40 10.70 -7.85
CA TYR A 77 -2.33 11.46 -8.50
C TYR A 77 -2.80 12.86 -8.91
N CYS A 78 -4.00 12.98 -9.46
CA CYS A 78 -4.60 14.27 -9.78
C CYS A 78 -4.79 15.13 -8.52
N ARG A 79 -5.25 14.53 -7.41
CA ARG A 79 -5.47 15.23 -6.13
C ARG A 79 -4.19 15.75 -5.49
N THR A 80 -3.05 15.11 -5.74
CA THR A 80 -1.75 15.52 -5.20
C THR A 80 -0.93 16.37 -6.16
N SER A 81 -1.19 16.27 -7.48
CA SER A 81 -0.50 17.03 -8.54
C SER A 81 1.03 16.93 -8.45
N LYS A 82 1.55 15.76 -8.05
CA LYS A 82 3.01 15.50 -7.94
C LYS A 82 3.59 14.69 -9.07
N VAL A 83 2.77 13.87 -9.74
CA VAL A 83 3.24 12.94 -10.78
C VAL A 83 2.99 13.57 -12.15
N PRO A 84 3.98 13.60 -13.05
CA PRO A 84 3.79 14.12 -14.40
C PRO A 84 2.77 13.29 -15.21
N PRO A 85 1.92 13.91 -16.05
CA PRO A 85 0.87 13.21 -16.78
C PRO A 85 1.35 12.08 -17.70
N TYR A 86 2.55 12.19 -18.30
CA TYR A 86 3.08 11.16 -19.19
C TYR A 86 3.34 9.81 -18.48
N VAL A 87 3.49 9.83 -17.15
CA VAL A 87 3.68 8.61 -16.34
C VAL A 87 2.43 7.72 -16.37
N PHE A 88 1.24 8.30 -16.54
CA PHE A 88 -0.01 7.53 -16.65
C PHE A 88 0.03 6.56 -17.83
N PHE A 89 0.65 6.94 -18.95
CA PHE A 89 0.82 6.05 -20.10
C PHE A 89 1.62 4.80 -19.73
N PHE A 90 2.73 4.96 -19.02
CA PHE A 90 3.53 3.82 -18.56
C PHE A 90 2.76 2.93 -17.58
N MET A 91 1.93 3.51 -16.70
CA MET A 91 1.12 2.72 -15.77
C MET A 91 0.03 1.89 -16.46
N CYS A 92 -0.60 2.43 -17.51
CA CYS A 92 -1.61 1.71 -18.29
C CYS A 92 -0.98 0.65 -19.20
N CYS A 93 0.13 0.95 -19.85
CA CYS A 93 0.59 0.18 -21.00
C CYS A 93 1.83 -0.66 -20.75
N ALA A 94 2.68 -0.29 -19.78
CA ALA A 94 4.05 -0.83 -19.74
C ALA A 94 4.18 -2.18 -19.03
N SER A 95 3.27 -2.55 -18.12
CA SER A 95 3.48 -3.74 -17.30
C SER A 95 2.68 -4.96 -17.77
N TYR A 96 3.34 -5.82 -18.54
CA TYR A 96 2.86 -7.16 -18.87
C TYR A 96 2.46 -7.94 -17.61
N ARG A 97 3.27 -7.86 -16.56
CA ARG A 97 3.05 -8.62 -15.32
C ARG A 97 1.81 -8.16 -14.58
N ILE A 98 1.56 -6.87 -14.49
CA ILE A 98 0.37 -6.35 -13.80
C ILE A 98 -0.90 -6.78 -14.54
N HIS A 99 -0.93 -6.69 -15.88
CA HIS A 99 -2.04 -7.24 -16.66
C HIS A 99 -2.23 -8.75 -16.43
N SER A 100 -1.14 -9.50 -16.37
CA SER A 100 -1.18 -10.94 -16.09
C SER A 100 -1.75 -11.23 -14.69
N ILE A 101 -1.33 -10.50 -13.66
CA ILE A 101 -1.82 -10.63 -12.29
C ILE A 101 -3.34 -10.40 -12.21
N PHE A 102 -3.84 -9.36 -12.87
CA PHE A 102 -5.27 -9.06 -12.89
C PHE A 102 -6.05 -10.04 -13.78
N VAL A 103 -5.77 -10.09 -15.08
CA VAL A 103 -6.67 -10.69 -16.08
C VAL A 103 -6.29 -12.14 -16.43
N LEU A 104 -5.03 -12.55 -16.23
CA LEU A 104 -4.58 -13.92 -16.55
C LEU A 104 -4.33 -14.79 -15.32
N ARG A 105 -4.37 -14.26 -14.11
CA ARG A 105 -4.14 -15.03 -12.89
C ARG A 105 -5.26 -14.86 -11.88
N LEU A 106 -6.01 -13.75 -11.96
CA LEU A 106 -7.19 -13.49 -11.13
C LEU A 106 -6.81 -13.53 -9.63
N PHE A 107 -5.63 -12.99 -9.29
CA PHE A 107 -5.11 -13.01 -7.93
C PHE A 107 -5.99 -12.19 -6.97
N ASN A 108 -6.02 -12.56 -5.69
CA ASN A 108 -6.71 -11.76 -4.68
C ASN A 108 -6.01 -10.43 -4.35
N ASP A 109 -4.71 -10.31 -4.63
CA ASP A 109 -3.93 -9.08 -4.42
C ASP A 109 -4.55 -7.84 -5.10
N PRO A 110 -4.89 -7.87 -6.41
CA PRO A 110 -5.72 -6.85 -7.08
C PRO A 110 -6.93 -6.35 -6.30
N VAL A 111 -7.72 -7.27 -5.74
CA VAL A 111 -8.96 -6.92 -5.02
C VAL A 111 -8.62 -6.13 -3.77
N ALA A 112 -7.66 -6.62 -2.98
CA ALA A 112 -7.20 -5.93 -1.77
C ALA A 112 -6.63 -4.54 -2.08
N MET A 113 -5.82 -4.42 -3.13
CA MET A 113 -5.22 -3.15 -3.52
C MET A 113 -6.26 -2.14 -4.04
N ALA A 114 -7.26 -2.58 -4.81
CA ALA A 114 -8.33 -1.69 -5.27
C ALA A 114 -9.16 -1.13 -4.10
N ILE A 115 -9.53 -1.97 -3.13
CA ILE A 115 -10.24 -1.54 -1.92
C ILE A 115 -9.37 -0.58 -1.10
N LEU A 116 -8.07 -0.84 -0.98
CA LEU A 116 -7.12 0.07 -0.34
C LEU A 116 -7.08 1.44 -1.04
N PHE A 117 -6.95 1.49 -2.36
CA PHE A 117 -6.92 2.78 -3.07
C PHE A 117 -8.25 3.54 -2.94
N LEU A 118 -9.38 2.85 -2.82
CA LEU A 118 -10.65 3.47 -2.47
C LEU A 118 -10.63 4.06 -1.06
N ALA A 119 -10.09 3.33 -0.07
CA ALA A 119 -9.88 3.84 1.29
C ALA A 119 -9.01 5.10 1.31
N ILE A 120 -7.92 5.12 0.52
CA ILE A 120 -7.04 6.28 0.39
C ILE A 120 -7.78 7.47 -0.19
N ASN A 121 -8.59 7.28 -1.25
CA ASN A 121 -9.41 8.36 -1.80
C ASN A 121 -10.38 8.95 -0.75
N LEU A 122 -10.95 8.12 0.13
CA LEU A 122 -11.78 8.61 1.24
C LEU A 122 -10.99 9.42 2.27
N PHE A 123 -9.75 9.02 2.58
CA PHE A 123 -8.87 9.83 3.44
C PHE A 123 -8.55 11.19 2.79
N LEU A 124 -8.39 11.25 1.46
CA LEU A 124 -8.18 12.50 0.72
C LEU A 124 -9.43 13.40 0.64
N GLU A 125 -10.60 12.84 0.96
CA GLU A 125 -11.89 13.54 1.09
C GLU A 125 -12.26 13.84 2.55
N ASP A 126 -11.33 13.64 3.48
CA ASP A 126 -11.54 13.81 4.93
C ASP A 126 -12.63 12.88 5.53
N ARG A 127 -12.99 11.79 4.81
CA ARG A 127 -13.96 10.78 5.26
C ARG A 127 -13.28 9.61 5.98
N TRP A 128 -12.63 9.90 7.10
CA TRP A 128 -11.76 8.96 7.82
C TRP A 128 -12.43 7.70 8.35
N SER A 129 -13.66 7.76 8.87
CA SER A 129 -14.38 6.57 9.36
C SER A 129 -14.59 5.54 8.24
N TRP A 130 -15.08 6.00 7.09
CA TRP A 130 -15.29 5.15 5.91
C TRP A 130 -13.97 4.65 5.33
N GLY A 131 -12.93 5.50 5.32
CA GLY A 131 -11.59 5.08 4.95
C GLY A 131 -11.04 3.96 5.86
N CYS A 132 -11.23 4.06 7.19
CA CYS A 132 -10.84 2.99 8.12
C CYS A 132 -11.64 1.69 7.91
N LEU A 133 -12.95 1.80 7.66
CA LEU A 133 -13.79 0.65 7.32
C LEU A 133 -13.25 -0.07 6.07
N LEU A 134 -13.03 0.66 4.97
CA LEU A 134 -12.51 0.07 3.74
C LEU A 134 -11.06 -0.40 3.86
N PHE A 135 -10.22 0.29 4.64
CA PHE A 135 -8.87 -0.17 4.93
C PHE A 135 -8.90 -1.53 5.62
N SER A 136 -9.75 -1.70 6.62
CA SER A 136 -9.93 -3.00 7.29
C SER A 136 -10.54 -4.04 6.34
N LEU A 137 -11.48 -3.66 5.47
CA LEU A 137 -12.00 -4.57 4.45
C LEU A 137 -10.89 -5.07 3.53
N ALA A 138 -9.97 -4.20 3.08
CA ALA A 138 -8.81 -4.58 2.29
C ALA A 138 -7.89 -5.56 3.06
N VAL A 139 -7.61 -5.30 4.34
CA VAL A 139 -6.87 -6.22 5.21
C VAL A 139 -7.56 -7.58 5.29
N SER A 140 -8.89 -7.62 5.35
CA SER A 140 -9.66 -8.87 5.42
C SER A 140 -9.60 -9.70 4.13
N VAL A 141 -9.17 -9.11 3.01
CA VAL A 141 -8.91 -9.84 1.75
C VAL A 141 -7.47 -10.32 1.71
N LYS A 142 -6.52 -9.46 2.10
CA LYS A 142 -5.11 -9.81 2.13
C LYS A 142 -4.33 -9.01 3.17
N MET A 143 -3.52 -9.71 3.97
CA MET A 143 -2.79 -9.10 5.08
C MET A 143 -1.68 -8.12 4.66
N ASN A 144 -1.24 -8.11 3.39
CA ASN A 144 -0.19 -7.20 2.92
C ASN A 144 -0.56 -5.72 3.11
N ILE A 145 -1.87 -5.42 3.19
CA ILE A 145 -2.38 -4.08 3.47
C ILE A 145 -1.91 -3.56 4.83
N LEU A 146 -1.54 -4.45 5.78
CA LEU A 146 -0.95 -4.06 7.07
C LEU A 146 0.39 -3.31 6.93
N LEU A 147 1.09 -3.41 5.79
CA LEU A 147 2.29 -2.60 5.53
C LEU A 147 1.99 -1.08 5.51
N PHE A 148 0.74 -0.70 5.24
CA PHE A 148 0.27 0.69 5.29
C PHE A 148 -0.20 1.11 6.70
N ALA A 149 -0.42 0.16 7.61
CA ALA A 149 -1.03 0.41 8.92
C ALA A 149 -0.20 1.34 9.83
N PRO A 150 1.15 1.25 9.90
CA PRO A 150 1.95 2.19 10.67
C PRO A 150 1.79 3.64 10.18
N GLY A 151 1.81 3.84 8.87
CA GLY A 151 1.54 5.14 8.26
C GLY A 151 0.13 5.65 8.54
N LEU A 152 -0.89 4.78 8.47
CA LEU A 152 -2.27 5.14 8.79
C LEU A 152 -2.43 5.52 10.27
N LEU A 153 -1.84 4.75 11.19
CA LEU A 153 -1.87 5.06 12.61
C LEU A 153 -1.23 6.42 12.90
N PHE A 154 -0.07 6.70 12.29
CA PHE A 154 0.57 8.00 12.40
C PHE A 154 -0.36 9.13 11.93
N LEU A 155 -1.05 8.96 10.80
CA LEU A 155 -2.01 9.93 10.28
C LEU A 155 -3.21 10.13 11.19
N LEU A 156 -3.75 9.06 11.77
CA LEU A 156 -4.88 9.13 12.70
C LEU A 156 -4.51 9.87 13.98
N LEU A 157 -3.35 9.55 14.57
CA LEU A 157 -2.82 10.28 15.73
C LEU A 157 -2.56 11.75 15.38
N GLN A 158 -1.99 12.02 14.20
CA GLN A 158 -1.76 13.38 13.74
C GLN A 158 -3.07 14.16 13.54
N ARG A 159 -4.13 13.52 13.02
CA ARG A 159 -5.41 14.20 12.72
C ARG A 159 -6.31 14.33 13.94
N PHE A 160 -6.36 13.32 14.81
CA PHE A 160 -7.38 13.18 15.86
C PHE A 160 -6.83 13.06 17.29
N GLY A 161 -5.51 12.94 17.47
CA GLY A 161 -4.94 12.60 18.78
C GLY A 161 -5.24 11.17 19.21
N LEU A 162 -4.90 10.83 20.45
CA LEU A 162 -5.09 9.47 20.96
C LEU A 162 -6.58 9.11 21.09
N LEU A 163 -7.35 9.95 21.79
CA LEU A 163 -8.77 9.67 22.08
C LEU A 163 -9.63 9.59 20.81
N GLY A 164 -9.40 10.50 19.85
CA GLY A 164 -10.12 10.46 18.58
C GLY A 164 -9.67 9.35 17.62
N CYS A 165 -8.48 8.77 17.83
CA CYS A 165 -7.98 7.63 17.07
C CYS A 165 -8.67 6.32 17.50
N ILE A 166 -8.94 6.13 18.79
CA ILE A 166 -9.59 4.92 19.35
C ILE A 166 -10.85 4.50 18.56
N PRO A 167 -11.87 5.35 18.35
CA PRO A 167 -13.07 4.92 17.62
C PRO A 167 -12.77 4.53 16.15
N LYS A 168 -11.74 5.10 15.52
CA LYS A 168 -11.33 4.71 14.15
C LYS A 168 -10.69 3.33 14.14
N LEU A 169 -9.86 3.02 15.14
CA LEU A 169 -9.29 1.69 15.33
C LEU A 169 -10.37 0.66 15.70
N CYS A 170 -11.37 1.05 16.51
CA CYS A 170 -12.52 0.20 16.81
C CYS A 170 -13.31 -0.18 15.55
N ILE A 171 -13.52 0.76 14.60
CA ILE A 171 -14.15 0.44 13.31
C ILE A 171 -13.36 -0.65 12.58
N CYS A 172 -12.03 -0.52 12.53
CA CYS A 172 -11.17 -1.52 11.88
C CYS A 172 -11.29 -2.89 12.56
N ALA A 173 -11.19 -2.93 13.89
CA ALA A 173 -11.22 -4.16 14.67
C ALA A 173 -12.59 -4.85 14.59
N LEU A 174 -13.67 -4.09 14.74
CA LEU A 174 -15.04 -4.61 14.69
C LEU A 174 -15.33 -5.29 13.35
N LEU A 175 -14.90 -4.70 12.23
CA LEU A 175 -15.09 -5.33 10.92
C LEU A 175 -14.38 -6.69 10.83
N GLN A 176 -13.14 -6.80 11.33
CA GLN A 176 -12.42 -8.09 11.33
C GLN A 176 -13.15 -9.14 12.16
N VAL A 177 -13.66 -8.76 13.33
CA VAL A 177 -14.44 -9.65 14.20
C VAL A 177 -15.73 -10.08 13.52
N VAL A 178 -16.49 -9.15 12.93
CA VAL A 178 -17.76 -9.44 12.25
C VAL A 178 -17.55 -10.40 11.08
N LEU A 179 -16.57 -10.12 10.21
CA LEU A 179 -16.28 -10.98 9.07
C LEU A 179 -15.74 -12.35 9.53
N GLY A 180 -14.90 -12.38 10.56
CA GLY A 180 -14.32 -13.61 11.10
C GLY A 180 -15.25 -14.41 12.00
N LEU A 181 -16.38 -13.85 12.44
CA LEU A 181 -17.21 -14.40 13.52
C LEU A 181 -17.60 -15.87 13.30
N PRO A 182 -18.08 -16.30 12.12
CA PRO A 182 -18.45 -17.71 11.92
C PRO A 182 -17.28 -18.68 12.15
N PHE A 183 -16.07 -18.29 11.75
CA PHE A 183 -14.87 -19.10 11.89
C PHE A 183 -14.31 -19.04 13.33
N LEU A 184 -14.40 -17.87 13.95
CA LEU A 184 -13.98 -17.65 15.34
C LEU A 184 -14.82 -18.44 16.35
N LEU A 185 -16.12 -18.65 16.07
CA LEU A 185 -16.98 -19.44 16.94
C LEU A 185 -16.68 -20.94 16.87
N VAL A 186 -16.18 -21.43 15.74
CA VAL A 186 -15.89 -22.86 15.53
C VAL A 186 -14.46 -23.21 15.93
N ASN A 187 -13.46 -22.47 15.46
CA ASN A 187 -12.06 -22.71 15.75
C ASN A 187 -11.25 -21.39 15.72
N PRO A 188 -11.25 -20.61 16.81
CA PRO A 188 -10.63 -19.29 16.81
C PRO A 188 -9.10 -19.34 16.61
N VAL A 189 -8.42 -20.34 17.20
CA VAL A 189 -6.98 -20.54 17.00
C VAL A 189 -6.69 -20.93 15.55
N GLY A 190 -7.49 -21.84 14.98
CA GLY A 190 -7.38 -22.25 13.58
C GLY A 190 -7.60 -21.10 12.60
N TYR A 191 -8.62 -20.27 12.83
CA TYR A 191 -8.85 -19.06 12.03
C TYR A 191 -7.66 -18.11 12.11
N LEU A 192 -7.27 -17.67 13.32
CA LEU A 192 -6.23 -16.65 13.49
C LEU A 192 -4.87 -17.11 12.95
N SER A 193 -4.48 -18.37 13.18
CA SER A 193 -3.20 -18.91 12.72
C SER A 193 -3.12 -19.07 11.21
N ARG A 194 -4.24 -19.33 10.53
CA ARG A 194 -4.31 -19.47 9.06
C ARG A 194 -4.50 -18.13 8.37
N SER A 195 -5.46 -17.32 8.82
CA SER A 195 -5.82 -16.05 8.17
C SER A 195 -4.72 -15.00 8.25
N PHE A 196 -3.93 -15.03 9.32
CA PHE A 196 -2.80 -14.14 9.56
C PHE A 196 -1.52 -14.94 9.83
N ASP A 197 -1.19 -15.86 8.92
CA ASP A 197 0.01 -16.70 9.02
C ASP A 197 1.31 -15.90 8.85
N LEU A 198 1.79 -15.33 9.95
CA LEU A 198 3.08 -14.63 10.06
C LEU A 198 4.28 -15.60 10.05
N GLY A 199 4.04 -16.90 10.26
CA GLY A 199 5.07 -17.93 10.28
C GLY A 199 5.37 -18.51 8.91
N ARG A 200 4.51 -18.25 7.91
CA ARG A 200 4.62 -18.83 6.57
C ARG A 200 5.97 -18.56 5.94
N GLN A 201 6.61 -19.63 5.51
CA GLN A 201 7.84 -19.56 4.74
C GLN A 201 7.56 -19.80 3.27
N PHE A 202 7.80 -18.77 2.48
CA PHE A 202 7.76 -18.83 1.02
C PHE A 202 9.01 -19.54 0.48
N GLN A 203 8.84 -20.34 -0.59
CA GLN A 203 9.94 -21.12 -1.16
C GLN A 203 10.94 -20.20 -1.85
N PHE A 204 12.24 -20.43 -1.61
CA PHE A 204 13.31 -19.62 -2.17
C PHE A 204 13.33 -19.60 -3.70
N LYS A 205 12.80 -20.64 -4.37
CA LYS A 205 12.67 -20.70 -5.83
C LYS A 205 11.85 -19.56 -6.44
N TRP A 206 10.84 -19.06 -5.71
CA TRP A 206 9.88 -18.08 -6.23
C TRP A 206 10.18 -16.65 -5.81
N THR A 207 11.22 -16.45 -4.99
CA THR A 207 11.61 -15.11 -4.55
C THR A 207 12.20 -14.31 -5.71
N VAL A 208 11.79 -13.05 -5.82
CA VAL A 208 12.36 -12.07 -6.75
C VAL A 208 13.50 -11.30 -6.08
N ASN A 209 13.42 -11.13 -4.76
CA ASN A 209 14.43 -10.46 -3.95
C ASN A 209 15.26 -11.46 -3.14
N TRP A 210 16.48 -11.07 -2.76
CA TRP A 210 17.44 -11.88 -2.00
C TRP A 210 17.98 -13.12 -2.73
N ARG A 211 17.81 -13.24 -4.05
CA ARG A 211 18.29 -14.40 -4.84
C ARG A 211 19.82 -14.54 -4.84
N PHE A 212 20.54 -13.47 -4.51
CA PHE A 212 21.99 -13.45 -4.35
C PHE A 212 22.47 -14.06 -3.02
N LEU A 213 21.58 -14.33 -2.07
CA LEU A 213 21.91 -15.01 -0.82
C LEU A 213 21.79 -16.53 -0.98
N PRO A 214 22.60 -17.32 -0.26
CA PRO A 214 22.35 -18.76 -0.11
C PRO A 214 20.98 -19.03 0.53
N GLU A 215 20.36 -20.14 0.15
CA GLU A 215 19.02 -20.52 0.66
C GLU A 215 19.01 -20.70 2.17
N GLU A 216 20.10 -21.21 2.75
CA GLU A 216 20.29 -21.38 4.19
C GLU A 216 20.21 -20.04 4.94
N VAL A 217 20.79 -18.98 4.38
CA VAL A 217 20.73 -17.62 4.96
C VAL A 217 19.31 -17.07 4.81
N PHE A 218 18.68 -17.28 3.65
CA PHE A 218 17.31 -16.83 3.39
C PHE A 218 16.27 -17.45 4.33
N GLN A 219 16.46 -18.71 4.72
CA GLN A 219 15.58 -19.44 5.64
C GLN A 219 15.96 -19.22 7.13
N ASN A 220 17.08 -18.56 7.40
CA ASN A 220 17.57 -18.33 8.75
C ASN A 220 16.64 -17.40 9.56
N ARG A 221 16.30 -17.81 10.79
CA ARG A 221 15.43 -17.03 11.70
C ARG A 221 16.05 -15.70 12.12
N THR A 222 17.37 -15.64 12.31
CA THR A 222 18.11 -14.42 12.64
C THR A 222 18.04 -13.42 11.48
N PHE A 223 18.15 -13.91 10.24
CA PHE A 223 17.98 -13.05 9.06
C PHE A 223 16.55 -12.47 9.00
N HIS A 224 15.54 -13.29 9.25
CA HIS A 224 14.16 -12.81 9.33
C HIS A 224 13.96 -11.76 10.44
N ALA A 225 14.49 -11.99 11.64
CA ALA A 225 14.43 -11.04 12.75
C ALA A 225 15.17 -9.73 12.43
N ALA A 226 16.33 -9.81 11.77
CA ALA A 226 17.08 -8.63 11.33
C ALA A 226 16.30 -7.79 10.31
N LEU A 227 15.62 -8.42 9.35
CA LEU A 227 14.75 -7.74 8.40
C LEU A 227 13.56 -7.05 9.09
N LEU A 228 12.94 -7.71 10.07
CA LEU A 228 11.87 -7.12 10.87
C LEU A 228 12.38 -5.92 11.67
N LEU A 229 13.55 -6.03 12.31
CA LEU A 229 14.16 -4.93 13.04
C LEU A 229 14.49 -3.76 12.10
N ALA A 230 15.03 -4.03 10.92
CA ALA A 230 15.31 -3.02 9.89
C ALA A 230 14.02 -2.31 9.44
N HIS A 231 12.92 -3.05 9.27
CA HIS A 231 11.61 -2.48 8.96
C HIS A 231 11.11 -1.54 10.05
N LEU A 232 11.12 -1.99 11.31
CA LEU A 232 10.66 -1.19 12.46
C LEU A 232 11.55 0.05 12.67
N ALA A 233 12.87 -0.10 12.53
CA ALA A 233 13.82 1.01 12.60
C ALA A 233 13.58 2.02 11.48
N GLY A 234 13.38 1.55 10.24
CA GLY A 234 13.05 2.39 9.09
C GLY A 234 11.76 3.18 9.31
N LEU A 235 10.69 2.53 9.80
CA LEU A 235 9.43 3.19 10.15
C LEU A 235 9.64 4.24 11.25
N GLY A 236 10.39 3.93 12.30
CA GLY A 236 10.68 4.87 13.39
C GLY A 236 11.47 6.09 12.90
N LEU A 237 12.49 5.88 12.07
CA LEU A 237 13.30 6.95 11.48
C LEU A 237 12.47 7.83 10.53
N PHE A 238 11.63 7.23 9.68
CA PHE A 238 10.74 7.99 8.81
C PHE A 238 9.68 8.74 9.60
N ALA A 239 9.08 8.12 10.62
CA ALA A 239 8.12 8.78 11.49
C ALA A 239 8.73 10.01 12.17
N TRP A 240 9.93 9.87 12.73
CA TRP A 240 10.63 10.92 13.45
C TRP A 240 11.17 12.04 12.54
N HIS A 241 11.82 11.69 11.43
CA HIS A 241 12.55 12.67 10.61
C HIS A 241 11.79 13.14 9.37
N ARG A 242 10.85 12.35 8.84
CA ARG A 242 10.19 12.65 7.55
C ARG A 242 8.70 12.87 7.61
N TRP A 243 7.98 12.12 8.43
CA TRP A 243 6.53 12.26 8.57
C TRP A 243 6.18 13.35 9.58
N HIS A 244 6.92 13.40 10.69
CA HIS A 244 6.81 14.44 11.69
C HIS A 244 7.53 15.71 11.23
N SER A 245 6.76 16.71 10.79
CA SER A 245 7.28 17.99 10.29
C SER A 245 7.37 19.07 11.37
N SER A 246 6.91 18.81 12.60
CA SER A 246 6.94 19.80 13.69
C SER A 246 8.28 19.72 14.44
N LYS A 247 8.73 20.86 14.99
CA LYS A 247 9.88 20.92 15.91
C LYS A 247 9.57 20.32 17.29
N GLU A 248 8.31 19.96 17.53
CA GLU A 248 7.88 19.36 18.78
C GLU A 248 8.27 17.87 18.90
N SER A 249 8.15 17.33 20.11
CA SER A 249 8.31 15.89 20.32
C SER A 249 7.16 15.14 19.64
N ILE A 250 7.44 13.96 19.08
CA ILE A 250 6.42 13.07 18.50
C ILE A 250 5.31 12.70 19.50
N LEU A 251 5.59 12.79 20.81
CA LEU A 251 4.61 12.58 21.88
C LEU A 251 3.47 13.61 21.86
N THR A 252 3.65 14.78 21.24
CA THR A 252 2.55 15.75 21.09
C THR A 252 1.44 15.25 20.17
N LEU A 253 1.72 14.23 19.33
CA LEU A 253 0.69 13.54 18.54
C LEU A 253 -0.33 12.77 19.41
N LEU A 254 -0.02 12.48 20.68
CA LEU A 254 -0.96 11.83 21.59
C LEU A 254 -1.98 12.81 22.17
N LYS A 255 -1.61 14.09 22.29
CA LYS A 255 -2.48 15.15 22.81
C LYS A 255 -3.63 15.46 21.86
N ASP A 256 -4.69 16.07 22.38
CA ASP A 256 -5.79 16.56 21.55
C ASP A 256 -5.25 17.56 20.51
N PRO A 257 -5.66 17.47 19.23
CA PRO A 257 -5.29 18.45 18.21
C PRO A 257 -5.52 19.92 18.62
N ALA A 258 -6.54 20.22 19.44
CA ALA A 258 -6.83 21.57 19.93
C ALA A 258 -5.79 22.11 20.92
N GLU A 259 -5.08 21.23 21.64
CA GLU A 259 -4.05 21.59 22.61
C GLU A 259 -2.66 21.78 21.97
N ARG A 260 -2.52 21.47 20.68
CA ARG A 260 -1.24 21.54 19.97
C ARG A 260 -0.97 22.96 19.53
N LYS A 261 0.30 23.37 19.56
CA LYS A 261 0.68 24.67 18.98
C LYS A 261 0.35 24.66 17.50
N PRO A 262 -0.34 25.69 16.97
CA PRO A 262 -0.66 25.75 15.57
C PRO A 262 0.62 25.75 14.74
N THR A 263 0.67 24.91 13.70
CA THR A 263 1.78 24.90 12.75
C THR A 263 1.81 26.23 12.02
N SER A 264 2.88 27.00 12.20
CA SER A 264 3.12 28.26 11.50
C SER A 264 4.20 28.07 10.44
N PRO A 265 3.92 28.30 9.14
CA PRO A 265 2.64 28.67 8.52
C PRO A 265 1.64 27.50 8.44
N PRO A 266 0.33 27.79 8.32
CA PRO A 266 -0.68 26.76 8.09
C PRO A 266 -0.42 26.01 6.77
N LEU A 267 -0.53 24.69 6.79
CA LEU A 267 -0.35 23.87 5.59
C LEU A 267 -1.52 24.09 4.61
N THR A 268 -1.21 24.38 3.36
CA THR A 268 -2.19 24.35 2.26
C THR A 268 -2.84 22.97 2.15
N ILE A 269 -4.11 22.91 1.74
CA ILE A 269 -4.85 21.65 1.51
C ILE A 269 -4.03 20.67 0.66
N ASN A 270 -3.43 21.13 -0.44
CA ASN A 270 -2.60 20.29 -1.30
C ASN A 270 -1.43 19.62 -0.53
N ASN A 271 -0.76 20.36 0.37
CA ASN A 271 0.33 19.81 1.17
C ASN A 271 -0.17 18.76 2.18
N ILE A 272 -1.39 18.90 2.70
CA ILE A 272 -2.02 17.89 3.56
C ILE A 272 -2.28 16.60 2.77
N LEU A 273 -2.87 16.71 1.57
CA LEU A 273 -3.15 15.57 0.69
C LEU A 273 -1.86 14.83 0.30
N VAL A 274 -0.84 15.58 -0.12
CA VAL A 274 0.49 15.05 -0.44
C VAL A 274 1.10 14.32 0.75
N ARG A 275 0.94 14.86 1.97
CA ARG A 275 1.46 14.23 3.19
C ARG A 275 0.75 12.92 3.50
N ILE A 276 -0.58 12.84 3.35
CA ILE A 276 -1.35 11.60 3.54
C ILE A 276 -0.81 10.50 2.62
N VAL A 277 -0.71 10.77 1.32
CA VAL A 277 -0.25 9.78 0.33
C VAL A 277 1.21 9.41 0.57
N PHE A 278 2.07 10.39 0.87
CA PHE A 278 3.49 10.15 1.16
C PHE A 278 3.69 9.21 2.35
N ILE A 279 2.99 9.44 3.46
CA ILE A 279 3.12 8.62 4.67
C ILE A 279 2.65 7.19 4.41
N LEU A 280 1.48 7.01 3.78
CA LEU A 280 0.95 5.69 3.46
C LEU A 280 1.86 4.91 2.50
N PHE A 281 2.30 5.55 1.41
CA PHE A 281 3.11 4.87 0.40
C PHE A 281 4.54 4.59 0.89
N SER A 282 5.14 5.49 1.66
CA SER A 282 6.47 5.24 2.24
C SER A 282 6.44 4.16 3.32
N SER A 283 5.37 4.09 4.14
CA SER A 283 5.14 2.99 5.09
C SER A 283 5.13 1.64 4.38
N ASN A 284 4.32 1.51 3.32
CA ASN A 284 4.26 0.28 2.53
C ASN A 284 5.61 -0.08 1.88
N PHE A 285 6.27 0.92 1.30
CA PHE A 285 7.50 0.70 0.57
C PHE A 285 8.64 0.22 1.48
N LEU A 286 8.78 0.79 2.69
CA LEU A 286 9.72 0.27 3.70
C LEU A 286 9.46 -1.21 4.00
N GLY A 287 8.19 -1.59 4.15
CA GLY A 287 7.78 -2.99 4.33
C GLY A 287 8.17 -3.89 3.16
N VAL A 288 7.95 -3.43 1.92
CA VAL A 288 8.33 -4.18 0.70
C VAL A 288 9.85 -4.37 0.64
N CYS A 289 10.65 -3.34 0.92
CA CYS A 289 12.12 -3.42 0.91
C CYS A 289 12.65 -4.41 1.96
N CYS A 290 12.02 -4.46 3.12
CA CYS A 290 12.39 -5.36 4.22
C CYS A 290 11.70 -6.74 4.14
N SER A 291 10.88 -6.99 3.12
CA SER A 291 10.20 -8.29 2.98
C SER A 291 11.22 -9.40 2.70
N ARG A 292 11.19 -10.47 3.50
CA ARG A 292 12.09 -11.61 3.30
C ARG A 292 11.88 -12.30 1.96
N SER A 293 10.64 -12.41 1.49
CA SER A 293 10.35 -13.00 0.19
C SER A 293 9.33 -12.18 -0.58
N LEU A 294 9.65 -11.89 -1.83
CA LEU A 294 8.76 -11.25 -2.78
C LEU A 294 8.46 -12.20 -3.91
N HIS A 295 7.26 -12.77 -3.91
CA HIS A 295 6.75 -13.54 -5.04
C HIS A 295 6.21 -12.62 -6.11
N TYR A 296 6.23 -13.10 -7.35
CA TYR A 296 5.82 -12.34 -8.52
C TYR A 296 4.46 -11.63 -8.45
N GLN A 297 3.45 -12.20 -7.75
CA GLN A 297 2.17 -11.52 -7.55
C GLN A 297 2.27 -10.26 -6.68
N PHE A 298 3.26 -10.19 -5.78
CA PHE A 298 3.44 -9.08 -4.83
C PHE A 298 3.93 -7.81 -5.50
N TYR A 299 4.23 -7.84 -6.81
CA TYR A 299 4.55 -6.63 -7.55
C TYR A 299 3.42 -5.59 -7.46
N VAL A 300 2.16 -6.04 -7.48
CA VAL A 300 0.98 -5.18 -7.40
C VAL A 300 0.89 -4.41 -6.08
N TRP A 301 1.58 -4.86 -5.02
CA TRP A 301 1.56 -4.22 -3.69
C TRP A 301 2.13 -2.80 -3.72
N TYR A 302 2.97 -2.48 -4.70
CA TYR A 302 3.62 -1.18 -4.76
C TYR A 302 3.84 -0.64 -6.17
N PHE A 303 3.62 -1.42 -7.24
CA PHE A 303 3.73 -0.96 -8.63
C PHE A 303 3.02 0.39 -8.85
N HIS A 304 1.75 0.47 -8.46
CA HIS A 304 0.94 1.68 -8.63
C HIS A 304 1.35 2.84 -7.72
N THR A 305 2.21 2.61 -6.72
CA THR A 305 2.74 3.65 -5.82
C THR A 305 4.13 4.15 -6.23
N LEU A 306 4.88 3.35 -7.01
CA LEU A 306 6.27 3.65 -7.40
C LEU A 306 6.43 5.01 -8.06
N PRO A 307 5.57 5.42 -9.03
CA PRO A 307 5.73 6.73 -9.63
C PRO A 307 5.43 7.87 -8.65
N TYR A 308 4.49 7.70 -7.73
CA TYR A 308 4.33 8.70 -6.68
C TYR A 308 5.59 8.82 -5.81
N LEU A 309 6.17 7.70 -5.35
CA LEU A 309 7.37 7.70 -4.53
C LEU A 309 8.55 8.40 -5.23
N LEU A 310 8.69 8.21 -6.54
CA LEU A 310 9.75 8.82 -7.34
C LEU A 310 9.54 10.30 -7.65
N TRP A 311 8.31 10.81 -7.68
CA TRP A 311 8.04 12.21 -8.07
C TRP A 311 7.55 13.10 -6.92
N CYS A 312 7.11 12.53 -5.79
CA CYS A 312 6.54 13.30 -4.68
C CYS A 312 7.54 14.21 -3.96
N THR A 313 8.82 13.84 -3.93
CA THR A 313 9.88 14.63 -3.27
C THR A 313 10.91 15.15 -4.28
N PRO A 314 10.83 16.43 -4.68
CA PRO A 314 11.88 17.04 -5.49
C PRO A 314 13.16 17.19 -4.66
N THR A 315 14.29 16.76 -5.24
CA THR A 315 15.62 16.85 -4.65
C THR A 315 16.59 17.48 -5.64
N THR A 316 17.31 18.51 -5.22
CA THR A 316 18.43 19.07 -6.00
C THR A 316 19.60 18.10 -6.05
N LYS A 317 19.85 17.37 -4.94
CA LYS A 317 20.93 16.39 -4.82
C LYS A 317 20.82 15.19 -5.77
N LEU A 318 19.60 14.78 -6.12
CA LEU A 318 19.32 13.68 -7.05
C LEU A 318 18.50 14.16 -8.26
N ALA A 319 18.68 15.41 -8.68
CA ALA A 319 17.91 15.99 -9.78
C ALA A 319 18.09 15.23 -11.11
N HIS A 320 19.28 14.64 -11.34
CA HIS A 320 19.61 13.87 -12.54
C HIS A 320 19.27 12.37 -12.43
N MET A 321 18.58 11.93 -11.38
CA MET A 321 18.25 10.51 -11.24
C MET A 321 17.29 10.09 -12.37
N PRO A 322 17.61 9.03 -13.14
CA PRO A 322 16.80 8.62 -14.29
C PRO A 322 15.58 7.82 -13.80
N LYS A 323 14.58 8.51 -13.24
CA LYS A 323 13.40 7.91 -12.60
C LYS A 323 12.65 6.92 -13.50
N VAL A 324 12.54 7.24 -14.80
CA VAL A 324 11.90 6.36 -15.79
C VAL A 324 12.73 5.10 -16.04
N LEU A 325 14.07 5.22 -16.12
CA LEU A 325 14.96 4.07 -16.20
C LEU A 325 14.80 3.18 -14.97
N LEU A 326 14.68 3.78 -13.78
CA LEU A 326 14.49 3.03 -12.54
C LEU A 326 13.19 2.20 -12.56
N LEU A 327 12.08 2.80 -13.02
CA LEU A 327 10.84 2.07 -13.24
C LEU A 327 11.02 0.93 -14.24
N GLY A 328 11.75 1.17 -15.34
CA GLY A 328 12.05 0.15 -16.35
C GLY A 328 12.90 -1.00 -15.81
N VAL A 329 13.92 -0.72 -14.99
CA VAL A 329 14.75 -1.76 -14.35
C VAL A 329 13.93 -2.56 -13.34
N ILE A 330 13.09 -1.90 -12.53
CA ILE A 330 12.17 -2.61 -11.62
C ILE A 330 11.25 -3.53 -12.43
N GLU A 331 10.61 -3.03 -13.50
CA GLU A 331 9.76 -3.83 -14.38
C GLU A 331 10.51 -5.04 -14.96
N LEU A 332 11.76 -4.85 -15.41
CA LEU A 332 12.60 -5.93 -15.91
C LEU A 332 12.90 -6.98 -14.83
N CYS A 333 13.26 -6.54 -13.62
CA CYS A 333 13.54 -7.43 -12.49
C CYS A 333 12.31 -8.29 -12.16
N TRP A 334 11.12 -7.69 -12.15
CA TRP A 334 9.89 -8.42 -11.93
C TRP A 334 9.57 -9.35 -13.10
N ASN A 335 9.87 -9.00 -14.35
CA ASN A 335 9.62 -9.88 -15.50
C ASN A 335 10.64 -11.02 -15.69
N THR A 336 11.79 -10.96 -15.03
CA THR A 336 12.82 -12.02 -15.08
C THR A 336 12.34 -13.26 -14.31
N TYR A 337 12.12 -14.38 -15.02
CA TYR A 337 11.67 -15.64 -14.44
C TYR A 337 12.48 -16.85 -14.94
N PRO A 338 13.02 -17.70 -14.04
CA PRO A 338 13.19 -17.45 -12.61
C PRO A 338 14.12 -16.25 -12.36
N SER A 339 14.04 -15.65 -11.17
CA SER A 339 14.92 -14.54 -10.81
C SER A 339 16.39 -14.98 -10.81
N THR A 340 17.26 -14.05 -11.22
CA THR A 340 18.72 -14.20 -11.21
C THR A 340 19.36 -13.33 -10.12
N VAL A 341 20.60 -13.66 -9.75
CA VAL A 341 21.43 -12.83 -8.84
C VAL A 341 21.45 -11.37 -9.31
N CYS A 342 21.68 -11.14 -10.61
CA CYS A 342 21.70 -9.80 -11.19
C CYS A 342 20.35 -9.10 -11.02
N SER A 343 19.23 -9.72 -11.44
CA SER A 343 17.89 -9.11 -11.30
C SER A 343 17.54 -8.80 -9.84
N SER A 344 17.92 -9.68 -8.90
CA SER A 344 17.65 -9.45 -7.48
C SER A 344 18.51 -8.32 -6.92
N LEU A 345 19.80 -8.23 -7.26
CA LEU A 345 20.67 -7.13 -6.83
C LEU A 345 20.22 -5.81 -7.43
N SER A 346 19.88 -5.80 -8.73
CA SER A 346 19.34 -4.61 -9.40
C SER A 346 18.06 -4.12 -8.75
N LEU A 347 17.15 -5.02 -8.35
CA LEU A 347 15.93 -4.65 -7.62
C LEU A 347 16.26 -3.96 -6.29
N HIS A 348 17.20 -4.51 -5.51
CA HIS A 348 17.63 -3.92 -4.23
C HIS A 348 18.32 -2.58 -4.40
N ILE A 349 19.17 -2.42 -5.43
CA ILE A 349 19.77 -1.13 -5.78
C ILE A 349 18.67 -0.12 -6.12
N CYS A 350 17.68 -0.52 -6.93
CA CYS A 350 16.57 0.37 -7.26
C CYS A 350 15.77 0.79 -6.04
N HIS A 351 15.45 -0.17 -5.15
CA HIS A 351 14.77 0.11 -3.89
C HIS A 351 15.57 1.04 -2.99
N GLY A 352 16.87 0.81 -2.85
CA GLY A 352 17.79 1.67 -2.10
C GLY A 352 17.84 3.10 -2.64
N LEU A 353 17.89 3.28 -3.97
CA LEU A 353 17.84 4.60 -4.59
C LEU A 353 16.53 5.33 -4.34
N ILE A 354 15.39 4.63 -4.37
CA ILE A 354 14.09 5.22 -4.02
C ILE A 354 14.08 5.63 -2.55
N LEU A 355 14.52 4.76 -1.62
CA LEU A 355 14.60 5.10 -0.19
C LEU A 355 15.51 6.30 0.06
N LEU A 356 16.66 6.34 -0.62
CA LEU A 356 17.60 7.46 -0.54
C LEU A 356 16.97 8.77 -1.04
N GLN A 357 16.21 8.70 -2.14
CA GLN A 357 15.47 9.85 -2.65
C GLN A 357 14.41 10.31 -1.66
N LEU A 358 13.63 9.40 -1.08
CA LEU A 358 12.62 9.74 -0.07
C LEU A 358 13.26 10.32 1.19
N TRP A 359 14.45 9.82 1.56
CA TRP A 359 15.23 10.25 2.72
C TRP A 359 15.98 11.58 2.53
N TYR A 360 16.32 11.98 1.30
CA TYR A 360 16.90 13.30 1.00
C TYR A 360 15.91 14.27 0.37
N GLY A 361 14.69 13.81 0.05
CA GLY A 361 13.54 14.57 -0.40
C GLY A 361 13.34 15.86 0.35
N THR A 362 13.02 16.98 -0.30
CA THR A 362 12.42 18.06 0.52
C THR A 362 11.12 17.52 1.12
N ALA A 363 11.05 17.41 2.45
CA ALA A 363 9.78 17.12 3.11
C ALA A 363 8.79 18.22 2.68
N PRO A 364 7.48 17.95 2.53
CA PRO A 364 6.50 18.96 2.15
C PRO A 364 6.49 20.10 3.18
N THR A 365 7.38 21.08 3.03
CA THR A 365 7.44 22.24 3.90
C THR A 365 6.38 23.24 3.43
N PRO A 366 5.70 23.89 4.37
CA PRO A 366 4.82 25.01 4.05
C PRO A 366 5.66 26.10 3.38
N VAL A 367 5.38 26.38 2.11
CA VAL A 367 6.02 27.48 1.39
C VAL A 367 5.55 28.79 2.02
N SER A 368 6.46 29.58 2.56
CA SER A 368 6.19 30.96 2.96
C SER A 368 5.97 31.77 1.69
N HIS A 369 4.74 32.22 1.43
CA HIS A 369 4.52 33.27 0.45
C HIS A 369 5.12 34.56 1.01
N THR A 370 6.25 34.99 0.48
CA THR A 370 6.68 36.39 0.59
C THR A 370 5.59 37.22 -0.11
N PRO A 371 4.95 38.19 0.56
CA PRO A 371 4.02 39.07 -0.13
C PRO A 371 4.80 39.83 -1.20
N SER A 372 4.30 39.82 -2.44
CA SER A 372 4.82 40.68 -3.50
C SER A 372 4.85 42.13 -3.01
N PRO A 373 5.92 42.91 -3.26
CA PRO A 373 5.97 44.30 -2.84
C PRO A 373 4.77 45.03 -3.45
N SER A 374 3.91 45.56 -2.58
CA SER A 374 2.74 46.35 -2.95
C SER A 374 3.20 47.45 -3.91
N ARG A 375 2.67 47.43 -5.13
CA ARG A 375 2.84 48.51 -6.11
C ARG A 375 2.34 49.80 -5.44
N LYS A 376 3.26 50.66 -5.01
CA LYS A 376 2.93 52.00 -4.51
C LYS A 376 2.03 52.68 -5.54
N ARG A 377 0.77 52.94 -5.18
CA ARG A 377 -0.09 53.86 -5.95
C ARG A 377 0.57 55.22 -5.83
N THR A 378 1.16 55.68 -6.93
CA THR A 378 1.56 57.07 -7.11
C THR A 378 0.36 57.96 -6.85
N ALA A 379 0.46 58.83 -5.85
CA ALA A 379 -0.52 59.87 -5.59
C ALA A 379 -0.52 60.82 -6.79
N THR A 380 -1.63 60.87 -7.51
CA THR A 380 -1.92 61.92 -8.48
C THR A 380 -2.08 63.24 -7.72
N SER A 381 -1.09 64.12 -7.86
CA SER A 381 -1.17 65.52 -7.45
C SER A 381 -2.35 66.19 -8.15
N LYS A 382 -3.38 66.55 -7.39
CA LYS A 382 -4.37 67.56 -7.80
C LYS A 382 -3.71 68.92 -7.65
N LYS A 383 -3.27 69.51 -8.76
CA LYS A 383 -3.18 70.97 -8.89
C LYS A 383 -4.58 71.50 -9.17
N ALA A 384 -5.06 72.39 -8.32
CA ALA A 384 -6.09 73.37 -8.67
C ALA A 384 -5.75 74.67 -7.92
N GLN A 385 -5.71 75.75 -8.72
CA GLN A 385 -5.97 77.16 -8.45
C GLN A 385 -5.79 77.71 -7.04
#